data_AF-A0A7S6MB50-F1
#
_entry.id   AF-A0A7S6MB50-F1
#
_cell.length_a   1.000
_cell.length_b   1.000
_cell.length_c   1.000
_cell.angle_alpha   90.00
_cell.angle_beta   90.00
_cell.angle_gamma   90.00
#
_symmetry.space_group_name_H-M   'P 1'
#
loop_
_entity.id
_entity.type
_entity.pdbx_description
1 polymer ?
#
loop_
_entity_poly.entity_id
_entity_poly.type
_entity_poly.pdbx_seq_one_letter_code
_entity_poly.pdbx_strand_id
1 'polypeptide(L)'
;MPRGSSGYIEIKADPKGSRDDIYRKLERWIRSENVTADGVRVASASFALKFANEGPGRAPTLAFDVSVPNSSNLKSKPDEHRVIGERCLKRQG
;
A
#
# COMPACT_ATOMS: atom_id res chain seq x y z
N MET A 1 23.67 -8.84 13.34
CA MET A 1 22.39 -8.57 12.65
C MET A 1 22.46 -9.20 11.27
N PRO A 2 21.60 -10.16 10.90
CA PRO A 2 21.63 -10.70 9.55
C PRO A 2 21.16 -9.59 8.60
N ARG A 3 22.03 -9.23 7.64
CA ARG A 3 21.70 -8.32 6.54
C ARG A 3 20.88 -9.14 5.55
N GLY A 4 19.57 -9.22 5.75
CA GLY A 4 18.68 -9.89 4.81
C GLY A 4 18.78 -9.21 3.45
N SER A 5 18.99 -9.99 2.39
CA SER A 5 18.85 -9.50 1.02
C SER A 5 17.39 -9.08 0.83
N SER A 6 17.13 -7.78 0.83
CA SER A 6 15.80 -7.24 0.57
C SER A 6 15.48 -7.45 -0.91
N GLY A 7 14.80 -8.54 -1.23
CA GLY A 7 14.25 -8.75 -2.58
C GLY A 7 13.18 -7.69 -2.86
N TYR A 8 13.24 -7.07 -4.04
CA TYR A 8 12.20 -6.16 -4.51
C TYR A 8 11.38 -6.84 -5.60
N ILE A 9 10.06 -6.81 -5.45
CA ILE A 9 9.12 -7.28 -6.44
C ILE A 9 8.07 -6.19 -6.70
N GLU A 10 7.69 -6.04 -7.97
CA GLU A 10 6.62 -5.12 -8.37
C GLU A 10 5.43 -5.93 -8.92
N ILE A 11 4.29 -5.85 -8.25
CA ILE A 11 3.04 -6.50 -8.70
C ILE A 11 2.07 -5.41 -9.13
N LYS A 12 1.64 -5.46 -10.41
CA LYS A 12 0.68 -4.53 -10.98
C LYS A 12 -0.68 -5.19 -11.13
N ALA A 13 -1.72 -4.60 -10.53
CA ALA A 13 -3.11 -4.95 -10.78
C ALA A 13 -3.62 -4.28 -12.06
N ASP A 14 -4.53 -4.95 -12.77
CA ASP A 14 -5.26 -4.30 -13.86
C ASP A 14 -6.23 -3.26 -13.28
N PRO A 15 -6.09 -1.95 -13.60
CA PRO A 15 -7.02 -0.93 -13.12
C PRO A 15 -8.46 -1.13 -13.62
N LYS A 16 -8.68 -1.92 -14.67
CA LYS A 16 -10.01 -2.31 -15.17
C LYS A 16 -10.49 -3.66 -14.62
N GLY A 17 -9.64 -4.37 -13.87
CA GLY A 17 -9.91 -5.69 -13.32
C GLY A 17 -10.73 -5.67 -12.02
N SER A 18 -11.02 -6.86 -11.50
CA SER A 18 -11.61 -7.01 -10.16
C SER A 18 -10.64 -6.52 -9.08
N ARG A 19 -11.17 -5.97 -7.97
CA ARG A 19 -10.42 -5.66 -6.74
C ARG A 19 -9.60 -6.87 -6.27
N ASP A 20 -10.05 -8.09 -6.55
CA ASP A 20 -9.39 -9.33 -6.14
C ASP A 20 -8.13 -9.67 -6.96
N ASP A 21 -7.90 -9.00 -8.09
CA ASP A 21 -6.77 -9.30 -8.99
C ASP A 21 -5.42 -9.16 -8.29
N ILE A 22 -5.25 -8.11 -7.47
CA ILE A 22 -4.00 -7.89 -6.72
C ILE A 22 -3.74 -9.00 -5.70
N TYR A 23 -4.78 -9.47 -5.02
CA TYR A 23 -4.68 -10.53 -4.02
C TYR A 23 -4.33 -11.88 -4.66
N ARG A 24 -4.96 -12.19 -5.80
CA ARG A 24 -4.62 -13.40 -6.58
C ARG A 24 -3.18 -13.38 -7.07
N LYS A 25 -2.68 -12.22 -7.51
CA LYS A 25 -1.27 -12.08 -7.94
C LYS A 25 -0.29 -12.23 -6.78
N LEU A 26 -0.59 -11.64 -5.63
CA LEU A 26 0.19 -11.82 -4.40
C LEU A 26 0.25 -13.29 -3.98
N GLU A 27 -0.90 -13.98 -3.96
CA GLU A 27 -0.95 -15.40 -3.58
C GLU A 27 -0.13 -16.28 -4.53
N ARG A 28 -0.24 -16.06 -5.84
CA ARG A 28 0.57 -16.76 -6.85
C ARG A 28 2.05 -16.55 -6.63
N TRP A 29 2.47 -15.33 -6.31
CA TRP A 29 3.87 -15.01 -6.07
C TRP A 29 4.40 -15.68 -4.79
N ILE A 30 3.66 -15.59 -3.68
CA ILE A 30 4.02 -16.26 -2.41
C ILE A 30 4.22 -17.77 -2.65
N ARG A 31 3.31 -18.38 -3.43
CA ARG A 31 3.36 -19.81 -3.76
C ARG A 31 4.56 -20.15 -4.64
N SER A 32 4.97 -19.28 -5.57
CA SER A 32 6.16 -19.50 -6.41
C SER A 32 7.49 -19.45 -5.64
N GLU A 33 7.54 -18.67 -4.55
CA GLU A 33 8.71 -18.58 -3.68
C GLU A 33 8.77 -19.71 -2.63
N ASN A 34 7.84 -20.67 -2.67
CA ASN A 34 7.66 -21.73 -1.66
C ASN A 34 7.51 -21.19 -0.23
N VAL A 35 7.01 -19.97 -0.07
CA VAL A 35 6.73 -19.39 1.24
C VAL A 35 5.31 -19.76 1.63
N THR A 36 5.11 -20.29 2.84
CA THR A 36 3.77 -20.54 3.37
C THR A 36 3.10 -19.23 3.75
N ALA A 37 1.79 -19.10 3.57
CA ALA A 37 1.04 -17.90 3.95
C ALA A 37 1.24 -17.55 5.45
N ASP A 38 1.37 -18.56 6.31
CA ASP A 38 1.65 -18.40 7.75
C ASP A 38 3.06 -17.82 8.05
N GLY A 39 4.00 -17.99 7.11
CA GLY A 39 5.36 -17.46 7.18
C GLY A 39 5.47 -16.00 6.71
N VAL A 40 4.42 -15.44 6.09
CA VAL A 40 4.41 -14.07 5.58
C VAL A 40 3.60 -13.17 6.51
N ARG A 41 4.22 -12.08 6.97
CA ARG A 41 3.53 -11.02 7.69
C ARG A 41 3.78 -9.68 7.02
N VAL A 42 2.71 -8.91 6.81
CA VAL A 42 2.84 -7.52 6.36
C VAL A 42 3.35 -6.69 7.53
N ALA A 43 4.60 -6.23 7.46
CA ALA A 43 5.19 -5.38 8.49
C ALA A 43 4.75 -3.92 8.33
N SER A 44 4.68 -3.45 7.09
CA SER A 44 4.26 -2.10 6.75
C SER A 44 3.66 -2.03 5.34
N ALA A 45 2.90 -0.97 5.09
CA ALA A 45 2.37 -0.61 3.79
C ALA A 45 2.50 0.91 3.59
N SER A 46 2.91 1.30 2.40
CA SER A 46 3.00 2.70 1.98
C SER A 46 1.94 2.99 0.93
N PHE A 47 1.20 4.07 1.11
CA PHE A 47 0.14 4.53 0.22
C PHE A 47 0.60 5.81 -0.47
N ALA A 48 0.33 5.93 -1.76
CA ALA A 48 0.54 7.14 -2.54
C ALA A 48 -0.70 7.43 -3.39
N LEU A 49 -1.41 8.49 -3.03
CA LEU A 49 -2.63 8.96 -3.70
C LEU A 49 -2.29 10.19 -4.53
N LYS A 50 -2.62 10.19 -5.82
CA LYS A 50 -2.54 11.37 -6.68
C LYS A 50 -3.95 11.93 -6.87
N PHE A 51 -4.15 13.20 -6.54
CA PHE A 51 -5.42 13.87 -6.75
C PHE A 51 -5.53 14.35 -8.19
N ALA A 52 -6.76 14.36 -8.73
CA ALA A 52 -7.00 15.01 -10.01
C ALA A 52 -6.64 16.51 -9.90
N ASN A 53 -5.98 17.06 -10.92
CA ASN A 53 -5.68 18.48 -11.01
C ASN A 53 -6.14 19.00 -12.36
N GLU A 54 -7.05 19.97 -12.35
CA GLU A 54 -7.63 20.57 -13.57
C GLU A 54 -6.87 21.82 -14.02
N GLY A 55 -5.91 22.33 -13.23
CA GLY A 55 -5.11 23.52 -13.55
C GLY A 55 -3.69 23.22 -14.04
N PRO A 56 -2.98 24.24 -14.56
CA PRO A 56 -1.56 24.13 -14.89
C PRO A 56 -0.75 23.92 -13.60
N GLY A 57 -0.20 22.72 -13.42
CA GLY A 57 0.64 22.40 -12.26
C GLY A 57 0.75 20.91 -11.95
N ARG A 58 1.65 20.56 -11.02
CA ARG A 58 1.80 19.19 -10.54
C ARG A 58 0.60 18.83 -9.66
N ALA A 59 -0.06 17.72 -10.00
CA ALA A 59 -1.13 17.16 -9.19
C ALA A 59 -0.70 16.94 -7.73
N PRO A 60 -1.49 17.41 -6.74
CA PRO A 60 -1.16 17.18 -5.35
C PRO A 60 -1.14 15.68 -5.07
N THR A 61 -0.20 15.24 -4.25
CA THR A 61 0.01 13.84 -3.93
C THR A 61 0.02 13.69 -2.41
N LEU A 62 -0.78 12.75 -1.89
CA LEU A 62 -0.76 12.35 -0.49
C LEU A 62 -0.05 11.00 -0.37
N ALA A 63 1.09 10.99 0.31
CA ALA A 63 1.79 9.76 0.68
C ALA A 63 1.75 9.57 2.20
N PHE A 64 1.46 8.34 2.64
CA PHE A 64 1.44 7.96 4.05
C PHE A 64 1.76 6.48 4.24
N ASP A 65 2.21 6.14 5.44
CA ASP A 65 2.64 4.80 5.82
C ASP A 65 1.80 4.27 6.97
N VAL A 66 1.59 2.96 6.98
CA VAL A 66 0.96 2.20 8.05
C VAL A 66 1.88 1.04 8.41
N SER A 67 2.08 0.77 9.69
CA SER A 67 2.88 -0.35 10.17
C SER A 67 2.22 -1.05 11.35
N VAL A 68 2.53 -2.34 11.50
CA VAL A 68 2.08 -3.12 12.66
C VAL A 68 2.76 -2.61 13.95
N PRO A 69 2.09 -2.69 15.13
CA PRO A 69 0.75 -3.23 15.34
C PRO A 69 -0.39 -2.24 15.00
N ASN A 70 -0.21 -0.93 15.17
CA ASN A 70 -1.26 0.09 14.90
C ASN A 70 -0.65 1.49 14.72
N SER A 71 0.39 1.61 13.90
CA SER A 71 1.10 2.87 13.69
C SER A 71 0.82 3.43 12.30
N SER A 72 0.67 4.75 12.20
CA SER A 72 0.57 5.45 10.92
C SER A 72 1.08 6.88 11.04
N ASN A 73 1.74 7.37 10.00
CA ASN A 73 2.16 8.78 9.91
C ASN A 73 1.04 9.71 9.39
N LEU A 74 -0.20 9.23 9.24
CA LEU A 74 -1.36 10.08 8.92
C LEU A 74 -1.61 11.15 9.98
N LYS A 75 -1.29 10.87 11.25
CA LYS A 75 -1.48 11.80 12.38
C LYS A 75 -0.62 13.06 12.28
N SER A 76 0.49 13.01 11.54
CA SER A 76 1.37 14.16 11.32
C SER A 76 1.07 14.89 10.00
N LYS A 77 0.03 14.49 9.26
CA LYS A 77 -0.42 15.18 8.04
C LYS A 77 -1.43 16.27 8.39
N PRO A 78 -1.58 17.30 7.53
CA PRO A 78 -2.67 18.27 7.65
C PRO A 78 -4.04 17.58 7.75
N ASP A 79 -4.98 18.16 8.50
CA ASP A 79 -6.27 17.51 8.81
C ASP A 79 -7.04 17.08 7.56
N GLU A 80 -7.04 17.87 6.50
CA GLU A 80 -7.69 17.52 5.23
C GLU A 80 -7.10 16.23 4.63
N HIS A 81 -5.77 16.12 4.62
CA HIS A 81 -5.07 14.93 4.14
C HIS A 81 -5.25 13.73 5.08
N ARG A 82 -5.28 13.97 6.39
CA ARG A 82 -5.52 12.94 7.40
C ARG A 82 -6.89 12.29 7.19
N VAL A 83 -7.94 13.09 7.03
CA VAL A 83 -9.32 12.60 6.79
C VAL A 83 -9.40 11.77 5.50
N ILE A 84 -8.73 12.20 4.43
CA ILE A 84 -8.68 11.45 3.17
C ILE A 84 -7.96 10.10 3.37
N GLY A 85 -6.80 10.10 4.03
CA GLY A 85 -6.04 8.88 4.30
C GLY A 85 -6.79 7.90 5.19
N GLU A 86 -7.44 8.37 6.26
CA GLU A 86 -8.30 7.55 7.13
C GLU A 86 -9.47 6.93 6.36
N ARG A 87 -10.10 7.70 5.46
CA ARG A 87 -11.17 7.19 4.58
C ARG A 87 -10.65 6.13 3.60
N CYS A 88 -9.44 6.30 3.08
CA CYS A 88 -8.79 5.34 2.20
C CYS A 88 -8.58 4.01 2.93
N LEU A 89 -8.04 4.03 4.14
CA LEU A 89 -7.82 2.84 4.96
C LEU A 89 -9.13 2.10 5.28
N LYS A 90 -10.19 2.81 5.66
CA LYS A 90 -11.51 2.20 5.96
C LYS A 90 -12.18 1.51 4.77
N ARG A 91 -11.83 1.86 3.53
CA ARG A 91 -12.38 1.20 2.33
C ARG A 91 -11.57 -0.04 1.92
N GLN A 92 -10.31 -0.10 2.33
CA GLN A 92 -9.38 -1.18 1.99
C GLN A 92 -9.29 -2.28 3.04
N GLY A 93 -9.43 -1.92 4.32
CA GLY A 93 -9.75 -2.88 5.39
C GLY A 93 -11.16 -3.42 5.23
#